data_AF-A0A9N8JDX7-F1
#
_entry.id   AF-A0A9N8JDX7-F1
#
_cell.length_a   1.000
_cell.length_b   1.000
_cell.length_c   1.000
_cell.angle_alpha   90.00
_cell.angle_beta   90.00
_cell.angle_gamma   90.00
#
_symmetry.space_group_name_H-M   'P 1'
#
loop_
_entity.id
_entity.type
_entity.pdbx_description
1 polymer ?
#
loop_
_entity_poly.entity_id
_entity_poly.type
_entity_poly.pdbx_seq_one_letter_code
_entity_poly.pdbx_strand_id
1 'polypeptide(L)'
;MGTAAFNQLRSRKPRSWAIALKYFEDYVKKNFDPMDSQAEYDDNKFNVPLPGAEDDISAGIDCGFITLSTAEVGELCRPLVSSVIDLVERQRNVLAAYGKTAKGVVPVGGFGTSNFLYKCLKSRFADEDPHLSTRRQLMSPCQTQRQALSSYSPSMPGLLLSEVQSCLACSESLF
;
A
#
# COMPACT_ATOMS: atom_id res chain seq x y z
N MET A 1 23.73 2.00 -20.10
CA MET A 1 24.81 2.44 -19.21
C MET A 1 25.14 1.31 -18.26
N GLY A 2 26.34 0.74 -18.39
CA GLY A 2 26.79 -0.37 -17.54
C GLY A 2 27.26 0.09 -16.14
N THR A 3 27.51 -0.89 -15.26
CA THR A 3 27.93 -0.67 -13.87
C THR A 3 29.19 0.18 -13.75
N ALA A 4 30.18 0.00 -14.63
CA ALA A 4 31.42 0.76 -14.61
C ALA A 4 31.19 2.27 -14.88
N ALA A 5 30.40 2.59 -15.91
CA ALA A 5 30.06 3.97 -16.26
C ALA A 5 29.22 4.66 -15.17
N PHE A 6 28.28 3.93 -14.57
CA PHE A 6 27.50 4.43 -13.44
C PHE A 6 28.37 4.74 -12.22
N ASN A 7 29.31 3.86 -11.88
CA ASN A 7 30.24 4.09 -10.78
C ASN A 7 31.12 5.33 -11.04
N GLN A 8 31.60 5.48 -12.27
CA GLN A 8 32.36 6.67 -12.67
C GLN A 8 31.52 7.96 -12.55
N LEU A 9 30.24 7.94 -12.95
CA LEU A 9 29.33 9.07 -12.78
C LEU A 9 29.17 9.43 -11.30
N ARG A 10 28.99 8.44 -10.42
CA ARG A 10 28.87 8.64 -8.98
C ARG A 10 30.14 9.24 -8.37
N SER A 11 31.33 8.80 -8.80
CA SER A 11 32.60 9.36 -8.34
C SER A 11 32.84 10.78 -8.86
N ARG A 12 32.54 11.04 -10.14
CA ARG A 12 32.79 12.33 -10.81
C ARG A 12 31.79 13.41 -10.39
N LYS A 13 30.52 13.04 -10.20
CA LYS A 13 29.39 13.95 -9.94
C LYS A 13 28.46 13.37 -8.86
N PRO A 14 28.87 13.37 -7.58
CA PRO A 14 28.09 12.75 -6.50
C PRO A 14 26.69 13.36 -6.32
N ARG A 15 26.52 14.65 -6.63
CA ARG A 15 25.21 15.34 -6.55
C ARG A 15 24.24 14.90 -7.64
N SER A 16 24.72 14.42 -8.79
CA SER A 16 23.88 14.03 -9.92
C SER A 16 22.94 12.89 -9.54
N TRP A 17 23.49 11.85 -8.91
CA TRP A 17 22.71 10.73 -8.42
C TRP A 17 21.73 11.12 -7.30
N ALA A 18 22.14 12.01 -6.39
CA ALA A 18 21.25 12.50 -5.34
C ALA A 18 20.04 13.26 -5.90
N ILE A 19 20.22 14.04 -6.97
CA ILE A 19 19.13 14.73 -7.68
C ILE A 19 18.19 13.72 -8.32
N ALA A 20 18.73 12.73 -9.04
CA ALA A 20 17.94 11.68 -9.68
C ALA A 20 17.11 10.90 -8.65
N LEU A 21 17.73 10.49 -7.54
CA LEU A 21 17.05 9.80 -6.43
C LEU A 21 15.93 10.65 -5.83
N LYS A 22 16.20 11.93 -5.53
CA LYS A 22 15.19 12.82 -4.96
C LYS A 22 14.01 12.98 -5.91
N TYR A 23 14.26 13.20 -7.20
CA TYR A 23 13.20 13.31 -8.19
C TYR A 23 12.40 12.01 -8.32
N PHE A 24 13.08 10.86 -8.29
CA PHE A 24 12.43 9.56 -8.29
C PHE A 24 11.49 9.39 -7.09
N GLU A 25 11.94 9.76 -5.89
CA GLU A 25 11.12 9.68 -4.67
C GLU A 25 9.96 10.66 -4.64
N ASP A 26 10.21 11.90 -5.04
CA ASP A 26 9.22 12.97 -4.92
C ASP A 26 8.19 12.99 -6.04
N TYR A 27 8.57 12.54 -7.24
CA TYR A 27 7.73 12.62 -8.43
C TYR A 27 7.39 11.24 -8.99
N VAL A 28 8.38 10.41 -9.34
CA VAL A 28 8.12 9.14 -10.03
C VAL A 28 7.30 8.20 -9.17
N LYS A 29 7.71 7.97 -7.91
CA LYS A 29 6.97 7.09 -6.98
C LYS A 29 5.54 7.56 -6.72
N LYS A 30 5.29 8.88 -6.67
CA LYS A 30 3.97 9.44 -6.34
C LYS A 30 3.01 9.44 -7.53
N ASN A 31 3.53 9.58 -8.74
CA ASN A 31 2.73 9.62 -9.97
C ASN A 31 2.69 8.29 -10.72
N PHE A 32 3.28 7.23 -10.14
CA PHE A 32 3.26 5.89 -10.72
C PHE A 32 1.89 5.21 -10.51
N ASP A 33 1.14 5.03 -11.60
CA ASP A 33 -0.06 4.18 -11.65
C ASP A 33 -0.04 3.29 -12.91
N PRO A 34 0.26 1.99 -12.79
CA PRO A 34 0.39 1.08 -13.93
C PRO A 34 -0.95 0.54 -14.47
N MET A 35 -2.10 1.09 -14.04
CA MET A 35 -3.42 0.60 -14.43
C MET A 35 -4.29 1.65 -15.14
N ASP A 36 -3.83 2.90 -15.23
CA ASP A 36 -4.35 3.87 -16.22
C ASP A 36 -3.84 3.58 -17.64
N SER A 37 -2.99 2.56 -17.78
CA SER A 37 -2.36 2.07 -19.01
C SER A 37 -3.29 1.25 -19.93
N GLN A 38 -4.62 1.29 -19.72
CA GLN A 38 -5.57 0.62 -20.63
C GLN A 38 -5.73 1.34 -21.98
N ALA A 39 -5.09 2.49 -22.16
CA ALA A 39 -4.93 3.07 -23.48
C ALA A 39 -3.86 2.29 -24.25
N GLU A 40 -4.18 1.88 -25.47
CA GLU A 40 -3.32 1.24 -26.48
C GLU A 40 -2.04 2.07 -26.83
N TYR A 41 -1.85 3.22 -26.18
CA TYR A 41 -0.77 4.20 -26.32
C TYR A 41 -0.31 4.72 -24.94
N ASP A 42 0.05 3.85 -24.00
CA ASP A 42 0.61 4.29 -22.71
C ASP A 42 2.07 4.77 -22.88
N ASP A 43 2.23 5.99 -23.38
CA ASP A 43 3.49 6.70 -23.55
C ASP A 43 3.98 7.38 -22.25
N ASN A 44 3.44 6.99 -21.09
CA ASN A 44 3.85 7.55 -19.81
C ASN A 44 5.33 7.23 -19.52
N LYS A 45 6.16 8.26 -19.71
CA LYS A 45 7.60 8.25 -19.53
C LYS A 45 7.98 9.24 -18.43
N PHE A 46 8.79 8.78 -17.50
CA PHE A 46 9.38 9.57 -16.45
C PHE A 46 10.77 10.02 -16.86
N ASN A 47 10.93 11.32 -17.12
CA ASN A 47 12.22 11.90 -17.44
C ASN A 47 12.92 12.35 -16.15
N VAL A 48 13.75 11.48 -15.60
CA VAL A 48 14.46 11.74 -14.35
C VAL A 48 15.75 12.51 -14.66
N PRO A 49 15.98 13.68 -14.04
CA PRO A 49 17.19 14.45 -14.27
C PRO A 49 18.42 13.71 -13.73
N LEU A 50 19.41 13.52 -14.60
CA LEU A 50 20.70 12.90 -14.31
C LEU A 50 21.84 13.80 -14.84
N PRO A 51 22.04 14.98 -14.23
CA PRO A 51 22.89 16.01 -14.80
C PRO A 51 24.33 15.53 -14.96
N GLY A 52 24.84 15.63 -16.18
CA GLY A 52 26.23 15.31 -16.48
C GLY A 52 26.54 13.82 -16.62
N ALA A 53 25.52 12.98 -16.76
CA ALA A 53 25.65 11.71 -17.46
C ALA A 53 26.02 11.94 -18.93
N GLU A 54 26.72 10.97 -19.51
CA GLU A 54 26.98 10.92 -20.95
C GLU A 54 25.78 10.29 -21.64
N ASP A 55 25.46 10.75 -22.84
CA ASP A 55 24.30 10.26 -23.59
C ASP A 55 24.51 8.79 -23.98
N ASP A 56 23.49 7.99 -23.71
CA ASP A 56 23.47 6.56 -23.97
C ASP A 56 22.03 6.17 -24.32
N ILE A 57 21.73 6.21 -25.62
CA ILE A 57 20.40 5.95 -26.17
C ILE A 57 19.92 4.55 -25.79
N SER A 58 20.83 3.57 -25.74
CA SER A 58 20.52 2.19 -25.33
C SER A 58 20.15 2.07 -23.85
N ALA A 59 20.47 3.07 -23.03
CA ALA A 59 20.12 3.17 -21.62
C ALA A 59 18.94 4.11 -21.35
N GLY A 60 18.35 4.69 -22.39
CA GLY A 60 17.35 5.76 -22.25
C GLY A 60 17.93 7.06 -21.69
N ILE A 61 19.25 7.28 -21.77
CA ILE A 61 19.91 8.50 -21.31
C ILE A 61 20.10 9.44 -22.50
N ASP A 62 19.48 10.60 -22.43
CA ASP A 62 19.61 11.67 -23.43
C ASP A 62 19.55 13.04 -22.76
N CYS A 63 20.41 13.96 -23.19
CA CYS A 63 20.48 15.34 -22.74
C CYS A 63 20.56 15.49 -21.20
N GLY A 64 21.21 14.55 -20.52
CA GLY A 64 21.31 14.54 -19.05
C GLY A 64 20.02 14.15 -18.32
N PHE A 65 19.09 13.47 -18.99
CA PHE A 65 17.92 12.84 -18.39
C PHE A 65 17.98 11.33 -18.63
N ILE A 66 17.45 10.55 -17.70
CA ILE A 66 17.15 9.13 -17.91
C ILE A 66 15.64 8.99 -18.06
N THR A 67 15.21 8.37 -19.15
CA THR A 67 13.81 8.10 -19.45
C THR A 67 13.44 6.73 -18.89
N LEU A 68 12.44 6.67 -18.01
CA LEU A 68 11.90 5.44 -17.46
C LEU A 68 10.45 5.27 -17.89
N SER A 69 10.10 4.15 -18.51
CA SER A 69 8.72 3.78 -18.78
C SER A 69 7.99 3.32 -17.51
N THR A 70 6.66 3.42 -17.52
CA THR A 70 5.81 2.83 -16.47
C THR A 70 6.12 1.33 -16.26
N ALA A 71 6.40 0.58 -17.34
CA ALA A 71 6.74 -0.83 -17.25
C ALA A 71 8.03 -1.06 -16.44
N GLU A 72 9.10 -0.31 -16.72
CA GLU A 72 10.38 -0.40 -16.02
C GLU A 72 10.25 -0.01 -14.54
N VAL A 73 9.51 1.07 -14.24
CA VAL A 73 9.23 1.46 -12.84
C VAL A 73 8.44 0.35 -12.13
N GLY A 74 7.51 -0.28 -12.82
CA GLY A 74 6.78 -1.44 -12.32
C GLY A 74 7.70 -2.60 -11.98
N GLU A 75 8.63 -2.96 -12.87
CA GLU A 75 9.62 -4.02 -12.63
C GLU A 75 10.51 -3.74 -11.42
N LEU A 76 10.93 -2.49 -11.23
CA LEU A 76 11.69 -2.10 -10.04
C LEU A 76 10.88 -2.30 -8.74
N CYS A 77 9.56 -2.11 -8.79
CA CYS A 77 8.67 -2.21 -7.62
C CYS A 77 8.13 -3.63 -7.39
N ARG A 78 8.10 -4.50 -8.41
CA ARG A 78 7.62 -5.90 -8.32
C ARG A 78 8.19 -6.69 -7.13
N PRO A 79 9.52 -6.73 -6.87
CA PRO A 79 10.05 -7.53 -5.76
C PRO A 79 9.59 -7.02 -4.39
N LEU A 80 9.42 -5.70 -4.25
CA LEU A 80 8.91 -5.09 -3.03
C LEU A 80 7.44 -5.46 -2.80
N VAL A 81 6.61 -5.36 -3.84
CA VAL A 81 5.19 -5.74 -3.76
C VAL A 81 5.01 -7.24 -3.51
N SER A 82 5.81 -8.08 -4.17
CA SER A 82 5.81 -9.53 -3.92
C SER A 82 6.11 -9.85 -2.46
N SER A 83 7.12 -9.21 -1.88
CA SER A 83 7.48 -9.40 -0.48
C SER A 83 6.33 -9.04 0.48
N VAL A 84 5.55 -8.01 0.15
CA VAL A 84 4.36 -7.63 0.93
C VAL A 84 3.23 -8.67 0.77
N ILE A 85 2.99 -9.15 -0.44
CA ILE A 85 2.01 -10.22 -0.69
C ILE A 85 2.38 -11.47 0.11
N ASP A 86 3.64 -11.89 0.06
CA ASP A 86 4.15 -13.06 0.77
C ASP A 86 4.03 -12.90 2.29
N LEU A 87 4.20 -11.69 2.82
CA LEU A 87 3.96 -11.40 4.23
C LEU A 87 2.49 -11.57 4.60
N VAL A 88 1.58 -10.97 3.82
CA VAL A 88 0.13 -11.09 4.04
C VAL A 88 -0.31 -12.54 3.96
N GLU A 89 0.20 -13.29 2.99
CA GLU A 89 -0.11 -14.72 2.80
C GLU A 89 0.37 -15.56 3.98
N ARG A 90 1.59 -15.33 4.49
CA ARG A 90 2.09 -16.00 5.70
C ARG A 90 1.23 -15.69 6.92
N GLN A 91 0.84 -14.43 7.13
CA GLN A 91 -0.02 -14.05 8.25
C GLN A 91 -1.41 -14.70 8.15
N ARG A 92 -1.97 -14.79 6.94
CA ARG A 92 -3.24 -15.50 6.69
C ARG A 92 -3.13 -16.98 7.01
N ASN A 93 -2.05 -17.64 6.59
CA ASN A 93 -1.82 -19.06 6.85
C ASN A 93 -1.69 -19.36 8.34
N VAL A 94 -1.03 -18.49 9.11
CA VAL A 94 -0.97 -18.59 10.57
C VAL A 94 -2.36 -18.50 11.18
N LEU A 95 -3.19 -17.53 10.78
CA LEU A 95 -4.56 -17.41 11.28
C LEU A 95 -5.42 -18.63 10.93
N ALA A 96 -5.28 -19.16 9.71
CA ALA A 96 -6.00 -20.36 9.26
C ALA A 96 -5.66 -21.58 10.12
N ALA A 97 -4.41 -21.73 10.56
CA ALA A 97 -3.99 -22.80 11.47
C ALA A 97 -4.70 -22.72 12.85
N TYR A 98 -5.18 -21.54 13.25
CA TYR A 98 -5.99 -21.33 14.46
C TYR A 98 -7.51 -21.30 14.19
N GLY A 99 -7.96 -21.67 12.99
CA GLY A 99 -9.37 -21.61 12.60
C GLY A 99 -9.93 -20.19 12.52
N LYS A 100 -9.07 -19.19 12.27
CA LYS A 100 -9.45 -17.78 12.14
C LYS A 100 -9.24 -17.30 10.70
N THR A 101 -10.05 -16.33 10.28
CA THR A 101 -9.92 -15.66 8.97
C THR A 101 -9.64 -14.18 9.17
N ALA A 102 -8.71 -13.64 8.38
CA ALA A 102 -8.43 -12.20 8.35
C ALA A 102 -9.62 -11.47 7.72
N LYS A 103 -10.15 -10.45 8.40
CA LYS A 103 -11.29 -9.64 7.91
C LYS A 103 -10.86 -8.50 6.98
N GLY A 104 -9.57 -8.21 6.90
CA GLY A 104 -9.04 -7.13 6.10
C GLY A 104 -7.55 -6.91 6.34
N VAL A 105 -6.94 -6.16 5.43
CA VAL A 105 -5.55 -5.72 5.51
C VAL A 105 -5.56 -4.19 5.54
N VAL A 106 -4.91 -3.62 6.55
CA VAL A 106 -4.76 -2.17 6.69
C VAL A 106 -3.29 -1.83 6.47
N PRO A 107 -2.90 -1.33 5.29
CA PRO A 107 -1.54 -0.88 5.08
C PRO A 107 -1.30 0.42 5.87
N VAL A 108 -0.20 0.47 6.62
CA VAL A 108 0.20 1.62 7.44
C VAL A 108 1.49 2.25 6.89
N GLY A 109 1.62 3.58 7.00
CA GLY A 109 2.77 4.33 6.49
C GLY A 109 2.66 4.76 5.03
N GLY A 110 3.65 5.51 4.55
CA GLY A 110 3.60 6.16 3.22
C GLY A 110 3.57 5.20 2.03
N PHE A 111 4.03 3.96 2.19
CA PHE A 111 3.92 2.96 1.12
C PHE A 111 2.49 2.43 0.94
N GLY A 112 1.65 2.52 1.99
CA GLY A 112 0.26 2.09 1.96
C GLY A 112 -0.64 2.94 1.07
N THR A 113 -0.20 4.15 0.71
CA THR A 113 -0.93 5.04 -0.21
C THR A 113 -0.69 4.71 -1.68
N SER A 114 0.14 3.71 -2.00
CA SER A 114 0.42 3.32 -3.39
C SER A 114 -0.80 2.64 -4.03
N ASN A 115 -1.33 3.23 -5.11
CA ASN A 115 -2.38 2.62 -5.92
C ASN A 115 -1.96 1.25 -6.48
N PHE A 116 -0.69 1.11 -6.87
CA PHE A 116 -0.16 -0.16 -7.37
C PHE A 116 -0.24 -1.26 -6.33
N LEU A 117 0.24 -1.00 -5.11
CA LEU A 117 0.16 -1.96 -4.01
C LEU A 117 -1.29 -2.33 -3.70
N TYR A 118 -2.18 -1.33 -3.62
CA TYR A 118 -3.60 -1.56 -3.37
C TYR A 118 -4.24 -2.47 -4.42
N LYS A 119 -3.99 -2.21 -5.72
CA LYS A 119 -4.52 -3.02 -6.83
C LYS A 119 -3.97 -4.45 -6.79
N CYS A 120 -2.69 -4.64 -6.48
CA CYS A 120 -2.09 -5.96 -6.31
C CYS A 120 -2.70 -6.74 -5.14
N LEU A 121 -2.86 -6.11 -3.98
CA LEU A 121 -3.49 -6.74 -2.82
C LEU A 121 -4.95 -7.10 -3.10
N LYS A 122 -5.69 -6.20 -3.73
CA LYS A 122 -7.08 -6.44 -4.11
C LYS A 122 -7.19 -7.60 -5.11
N SER A 123 -6.38 -7.61 -6.16
CA SER A 123 -6.36 -8.70 -7.15
C SER A 123 -5.99 -10.06 -6.53
N ARG A 124 -5.13 -10.07 -5.52
CA ARG A 124 -4.66 -11.31 -4.88
C ARG A 124 -5.64 -11.85 -3.83
N PHE A 125 -6.38 -10.99 -3.13
CA PHE A 125 -7.14 -11.36 -1.94
C PHE A 125 -8.64 -10.99 -1.95
N ALA A 126 -9.15 -10.25 -2.95
CA ALA A 126 -10.55 -9.81 -2.95
C ALA A 126 -11.57 -10.89 -3.35
N ASP A 127 -11.16 -11.97 -4.02
CA ASP A 127 -12.07 -13.05 -4.46
C ASP A 127 -12.30 -14.15 -3.41
N GLU A 128 -11.59 -14.10 -2.27
CA GLU A 128 -11.60 -15.18 -1.28
C GLU A 128 -12.73 -15.07 -0.24
N ASP A 129 -13.67 -14.12 -0.39
CA ASP A 129 -14.77 -13.95 0.57
C ASP A 129 -16.13 -13.59 -0.09
N PRO A 130 -16.96 -14.58 -0.46
CA PRO A 130 -18.33 -14.35 -0.91
C PRO A 130 -19.26 -13.75 0.17
N HIS A 131 -18.84 -13.67 1.44
CA HIS A 131 -19.72 -13.28 2.55
C HIS A 131 -19.82 -11.76 2.81
N LEU A 132 -19.05 -10.92 2.11
CA LEU A 132 -19.16 -9.45 2.25
C LEU A 132 -20.17 -8.80 1.28
N SER A 133 -20.82 -9.58 0.41
CA SER A 133 -21.83 -9.07 -0.52
C SER A 133 -23.19 -8.74 0.14
N THR A 134 -23.44 -9.16 1.38
CA THR A 134 -24.75 -8.96 2.06
C THR A 134 -24.64 -8.28 3.43
N ARG A 135 -24.07 -7.07 3.49
CA ARG A 135 -24.41 -6.14 4.59
C ARG A 135 -24.71 -4.74 4.08
N ARG A 136 -25.56 -4.67 3.06
CA ARG A 136 -26.52 -3.59 2.91
C ARG A 136 -27.86 -4.11 3.41
N GLN A 137 -27.94 -4.44 4.71
CA GLN A 137 -29.24 -4.60 5.36
C GLN A 137 -29.87 -3.20 5.36
N LEU A 138 -30.72 -2.99 4.37
CA LEU A 138 -31.78 -2.02 4.37
C LEU A 138 -32.36 -1.99 5.80
N MET A 139 -32.23 -0.87 6.51
CA MET A 139 -32.98 -0.69 7.74
C MET A 139 -34.47 -0.81 7.36
N SER A 140 -35.11 -1.91 7.72
CA SER A 140 -36.57 -1.99 7.67
C SER A 140 -37.10 -1.20 8.88
N PRO A 141 -37.98 -0.20 8.70
CA PRO A 141 -38.63 0.43 9.83
C PRO A 141 -39.62 -0.58 10.44
N CYS A 142 -39.26 -1.14 11.59
CA CYS A 142 -40.18 -1.91 12.42
C CYS A 142 -41.17 -0.93 13.05
N GLN A 143 -42.31 -0.73 12.39
CA GLN A 143 -43.51 -0.19 13.03
C GLN A 143 -44.22 -1.29 13.82
N THR A 144 -44.95 -0.88 14.86
CA THR A 144 -45.86 -1.66 15.74
C THR A 144 -45.16 -2.09 17.04
N GLN A 145 -45.56 -1.70 18.26
CA GLN A 145 -46.85 -1.21 18.76
C GLN A 145 -46.62 -0.35 20.02
N ARG A 146 -47.29 0.81 20.11
CA ARG A 146 -47.47 1.56 21.36
C ARG A 146 -48.65 0.96 22.13
N GLN A 147 -48.44 0.63 23.40
CA GLN A 147 -49.38 0.69 24.55
C GLN A 147 -48.61 0.13 25.76
N ALA A 148 -48.06 0.92 26.68
CA ALA A 148 -48.64 1.78 27.72
C ALA A 148 -48.74 1.09 29.10
N LEU A 149 -48.37 1.87 30.14
CA LEU A 149 -48.50 1.70 31.61
C LEU A 149 -47.31 1.00 32.30
N SER A 150 -46.41 1.76 32.94
CA SER A 150 -46.53 2.44 34.25
C SER A 150 -46.31 1.49 35.45
N SER A 151 -45.12 1.54 36.07
CA SER A 151 -44.95 1.86 37.51
C SER A 151 -43.49 1.67 37.99
N TYR A 152 -43.04 2.66 38.79
CA TYR A 152 -42.10 2.60 39.93
C TYR A 152 -40.57 2.32 39.77
N SER A 153 -39.78 3.41 39.77
CA SER A 153 -38.78 3.89 40.78
C SER A 153 -37.64 2.99 41.35
N PRO A 154 -36.57 3.55 41.99
CA PRO A 154 -35.19 3.43 41.51
C PRO A 154 -34.23 2.74 42.50
N SER A 155 -33.17 2.09 42.01
CA SER A 155 -31.95 1.89 42.81
C SER A 155 -30.71 1.71 41.92
N MET A 156 -29.72 2.57 42.18
CA MET A 156 -28.30 2.42 41.88
C MET A 156 -27.64 2.00 43.22
N PRO A 157 -26.51 1.27 43.24
CA PRO A 157 -25.22 1.88 42.93
C PRO A 157 -24.26 0.98 42.13
N GLY A 158 -23.21 1.63 41.61
CA GLY A 158 -22.29 1.11 40.62
C GLY A 158 -21.26 0.10 41.13
N LEU A 159 -20.47 -0.38 40.17
CA LEU A 159 -19.16 -1.06 40.21
C LEU A 159 -18.98 -1.61 38.77
N LEU A 160 -17.84 -1.62 38.09
CA LEU A 160 -16.55 -0.97 38.22
C LEU A 160 -15.84 -1.19 36.87
N LEU A 161 -15.35 -0.12 36.24
CA LEU A 161 -14.47 -0.15 35.07
C LEU A 161 -13.19 -0.96 35.42
N SER A 162 -13.04 -2.19 34.92
CA SER A 162 -11.76 -2.92 35.09
C SER A 162 -11.40 -4.00 34.05
N GLU A 163 -11.98 -4.04 32.85
CA GLU A 163 -11.55 -5.05 31.84
C GLU A 163 -11.31 -4.50 30.42
N VAL A 164 -10.54 -3.42 30.29
CA VAL A 164 -10.00 -3.00 28.97
C VAL A 164 -8.47 -2.81 28.97
N GLN A 165 -7.78 -3.03 30.09
CA GLN A 165 -6.35 -2.72 30.19
C GLN A 165 -5.44 -3.95 30.15
N SER A 166 -5.54 -4.79 29.11
CA SER A 166 -4.57 -5.89 28.93
C SER A 166 -4.11 -6.17 27.49
N CYS A 167 -4.34 -5.26 26.53
CA CYS A 167 -3.91 -5.48 25.14
C CYS A 167 -2.81 -4.52 24.63
N LEU A 168 -2.22 -3.65 25.47
CA LEU A 168 -1.20 -2.68 25.01
C LEU A 168 0.25 -2.99 25.41
N ALA A 169 0.57 -4.15 26.00
CA ALA A 169 1.90 -4.43 26.54
C ALA A 169 2.72 -5.49 25.79
N CYS A 170 2.60 -5.59 24.46
CA CYS A 170 3.48 -6.46 23.64
C CYS A 170 3.92 -5.81 22.33
N SER A 171 4.40 -4.56 22.40
CA SER A 171 5.02 -3.86 21.27
C SER A 171 6.29 -3.10 21.68
N GLU A 172 7.04 -3.64 22.62
CA GLU A 172 8.44 -3.23 22.84
C GLU A 172 9.26 -4.48 23.13
N SER A 173 9.73 -5.11 22.06
CA SER A 173 10.96 -5.89 21.97
C SER A 173 10.93 -6.64 20.66
N LEU A 174 11.54 -6.07 19.62
CA LEU A 174 12.60 -6.70 18.87
C LEU A 174 13.00 -5.79 17.71
N PHE A 175 14.30 -5.53 17.68
CA PHE A 175 15.08 -5.00 16.57
C PHE A 175 14.70 -5.63 15.22
#